data_AF-A0A7V9REH5-F1
#
_entry.id   AF-A0A7V9REH5-F1
#
_cell.length_a   1.000
_cell.length_b   1.000
_cell.length_c   1.000
_cell.angle_alpha   90.00
_cell.angle_beta   90.00
_cell.angle_gamma   90.00
#
_symmetry.space_group_name_H-M   'P 1'
#
loop_
_entity.id
_entity.type
_entity.pdbx_description
1 polymer ?
#
loop_
_entity_poly.entity_id
_entity_poly.type
_entity_poly.pdbx_seq_one_letter_code
_entity_poly.pdbx_strand_id
1 'polypeptide(L)'
;MAVSVLMFGCLDATPAEPPASPAKPLIKAPLPPLEVEQPGPNSPPPDLVFGDGLEVRAPVRDHRLSLLPILTVERPSETSYLTLAAGLASGEVIASDNGVIEWVTISNRSRQPVAILGGELLVEGMQDRIIRHDLVIAPGRTHTVSVVCAEAGRMAGGTRFRHAGSVAEPTLRTLARGGDQFDVWDRIGALNGTPDAWGGSYRLAARAQHTPPQRERLDQLISALDSVDKREERGRVVGFAVAIDDRVVAVERFATPGLYRDVRAMVIASYLPSSLGKAKGPERAVTAADVRAFARANAGVRRSRPNPPAAAKPEIPALL
;
A
#
# COMPACT_ATOMS: atom_id res chain seq x y z
N MET A 1 43.98 20.67 51.75
CA MET A 1 42.51 20.45 51.84
C MET A 1 42.04 19.96 50.48
N ALA A 2 41.37 18.83 50.23
CA ALA A 2 40.85 17.70 51.00
C ALA A 2 40.79 16.49 50.00
N VAL A 3 41.27 15.29 50.38
CA VAL A 3 40.53 14.03 50.72
C VAL A 3 39.70 13.45 49.53
N SER A 4 40.14 12.37 48.86
CA SER A 4 39.82 10.91 49.03
C SER A 4 38.37 10.53 48.61
N VAL A 5 38.02 9.45 47.89
CA VAL A 5 38.27 8.00 48.10
C VAL A 5 37.97 7.22 46.79
N LEU A 6 38.71 6.14 46.51
CA LEU A 6 38.41 5.09 45.51
C LEU A 6 37.76 3.88 46.22
N MET A 7 36.65 3.34 45.71
CA MET A 7 36.06 2.08 46.18
C MET A 7 36.03 1.06 45.04
N PHE A 8 36.66 -0.10 45.27
CA PHE A 8 36.53 -1.32 44.47
C PHE A 8 35.25 -2.06 44.90
N GLY A 9 34.42 -2.45 43.93
CA GLY A 9 33.30 -3.37 44.14
C GLY A 9 33.41 -4.56 43.20
N CYS A 10 33.62 -5.76 43.77
CA CYS A 10 33.38 -7.03 43.10
C CYS A 10 31.89 -7.13 42.71
N LEU A 11 31.60 -7.53 41.47
CA LEU A 11 30.29 -8.09 41.12
C LEU A 11 30.43 -9.60 40.99
N ASP A 12 29.81 -10.30 41.94
CA ASP A 12 29.56 -11.74 41.88
C ASP A 12 28.65 -12.06 40.68
N ALA A 13 29.08 -13.01 39.86
CA ALA A 13 28.26 -13.57 38.80
C ALA A 13 27.18 -14.47 39.40
N THR A 14 25.91 -14.10 39.19
CA THR A 14 24.76 -14.99 39.44
C THR A 14 24.57 -15.94 38.25
N PRO A 15 24.28 -17.24 38.46
CA PRO A 15 24.07 -18.18 37.38
C PRO A 15 22.73 -17.91 36.69
N ALA A 16 22.75 -17.92 35.35
CA ALA A 16 21.58 -17.77 34.50
C ALA A 16 20.59 -18.94 34.69
N GLU A 17 19.31 -18.60 34.79
CA GLU A 17 18.19 -19.54 34.87
C GLU A 17 18.05 -20.33 33.54
N PRO A 18 17.77 -21.65 33.56
CA PRO A 18 17.67 -22.45 32.34
C PRO A 18 16.45 -22.04 31.50
N PRO A 19 16.53 -22.14 30.16
CA PRO A 19 15.45 -21.74 29.27
C PRO A 19 14.20 -22.60 29.48
N ALA A 20 13.04 -21.94 29.54
CA ALA A 20 11.75 -22.59 29.65
C ALA A 20 11.49 -23.56 28.48
N SER A 21 10.96 -24.73 28.85
CA SER A 21 10.52 -25.82 27.96
C SER A 21 9.60 -25.31 26.83
N PRO A 22 9.71 -25.83 25.58
CA PRO A 22 8.92 -25.36 24.46
C PRO A 22 7.42 -25.60 24.69
N ALA A 23 6.65 -24.51 24.67
CA ALA A 23 5.20 -24.55 24.77
C ALA A 23 4.61 -25.40 23.62
N LYS A 24 3.68 -26.29 24.00
CA LYS A 24 2.84 -27.07 23.08
C LYS A 24 2.20 -26.13 22.04
N PRO A 25 2.13 -26.52 20.76
CA PRO A 25 1.49 -25.69 19.74
C PRO A 25 0.03 -25.49 20.10
N LEU A 26 -0.35 -24.25 20.43
CA LEU A 26 -1.75 -23.84 20.43
C LEU A 26 -2.23 -23.96 18.99
N ILE A 27 -3.08 -24.95 18.74
CA ILE A 27 -4.00 -24.90 17.60
C ILE A 27 -4.87 -23.66 17.85
N LYS A 28 -4.51 -22.53 17.24
CA LYS A 28 -5.32 -21.31 17.33
C LYS A 28 -6.68 -21.63 16.72
N ALA A 29 -7.73 -21.44 17.51
CA ALA A 29 -9.09 -21.42 17.01
C ALA A 29 -9.18 -20.40 15.85
N PRO A 30 -9.98 -20.67 14.81
CA PRO A 30 -10.20 -19.72 13.72
C PRO A 30 -10.61 -18.35 14.29
N LEU A 31 -10.06 -17.26 13.75
CA LEU A 31 -10.51 -15.92 14.08
C LEU A 31 -12.03 -15.81 13.83
N PRO A 32 -12.80 -15.16 14.73
CA PRO A 32 -14.25 -15.06 14.58
C PRO A 32 -14.63 -14.36 13.27
N PRO A 33 -15.80 -14.66 12.68
CA PRO A 33 -16.29 -13.98 11.48
C PRO A 33 -16.34 -12.46 11.66
N LEU A 34 -15.99 -11.71 10.62
CA LEU A 34 -16.09 -10.25 10.63
C LEU A 34 -17.55 -9.84 10.81
N GLU A 35 -17.81 -8.99 11.80
CA GLU A 35 -19.15 -8.49 12.09
C GLU A 35 -19.50 -7.35 11.11
N VAL A 36 -20.40 -7.63 10.17
CA VAL A 36 -20.98 -6.62 9.29
C VAL A 36 -22.14 -5.97 10.01
N GLU A 37 -21.89 -4.80 10.60
CA GLU A 37 -22.92 -4.06 11.31
C GLU A 37 -23.95 -3.51 10.29
N GLN A 38 -25.20 -3.97 10.39
CA GLN A 38 -26.32 -3.41 9.65
C GLN A 38 -27.00 -2.33 10.50
N PRO A 39 -27.45 -1.22 9.89
CA PRO A 39 -28.21 -0.21 10.62
C PRO A 39 -29.49 -0.83 11.21
N GLY A 40 -29.82 -0.46 12.46
CA GLY A 40 -31.04 -0.91 13.12
C GLY A 40 -32.31 -0.46 12.39
N PRO A 41 -33.46 -1.11 12.66
CA PRO A 41 -34.69 -0.99 11.87
C PRO A 41 -35.31 0.43 11.80
N ASN A 42 -34.88 1.36 12.66
CA ASN A 42 -35.39 2.73 12.74
C ASN A 42 -34.35 3.81 12.42
N SER A 43 -33.17 3.44 11.92
CA SER A 43 -32.21 4.43 11.44
C SER A 43 -32.74 5.06 10.14
N PRO A 44 -32.60 6.39 9.93
CA PRO A 44 -32.88 6.97 8.62
C PRO A 44 -32.06 6.20 7.56
N PRO A 45 -32.61 6.02 6.35
CA PRO A 45 -31.94 5.24 5.32
C PRO A 45 -30.52 5.79 5.14
N PRO A 46 -29.49 4.93 5.14
CA PRO A 46 -28.12 5.40 5.04
C PRO A 46 -28.01 6.22 3.75
N ASP A 47 -27.47 7.43 3.85
CA ASP A 47 -27.06 8.17 2.67
C ASP A 47 -25.87 7.44 2.09
N LEU A 48 -26.12 6.63 1.05
CA LEU A 48 -25.09 5.86 0.37
C LEU A 48 -24.39 6.69 -0.70
N VAL A 49 -24.93 7.84 -1.11
CA VAL A 49 -24.45 8.56 -2.30
C VAL A 49 -23.03 9.07 -2.07
N PHE A 50 -22.04 8.59 -2.80
CA PHE A 50 -20.67 9.12 -2.71
C PHE A 50 -20.41 10.26 -3.71
N GLY A 51 -21.30 10.44 -4.69
CA GLY A 51 -21.17 11.43 -5.77
C GLY A 51 -20.62 10.82 -7.06
N ASP A 52 -20.77 11.51 -8.19
CA ASP A 52 -20.28 11.08 -9.52
C ASP A 52 -20.74 9.66 -9.93
N GLY A 53 -22.02 9.34 -9.69
CA GLY A 53 -22.57 8.01 -9.99
C GLY A 53 -22.02 6.90 -9.09
N LEU A 54 -21.55 7.23 -7.89
CA LEU A 54 -21.05 6.25 -6.93
C LEU A 54 -21.88 6.19 -5.66
N GLU A 55 -21.87 5.01 -5.05
CA GLU A 55 -22.43 4.76 -3.72
C GLU A 55 -21.41 4.07 -2.81
N VAL A 56 -21.56 4.22 -1.50
CA VAL A 56 -20.75 3.56 -0.46
C VAL A 56 -21.66 2.62 0.32
N ARG A 57 -21.18 1.42 0.67
CA ARG A 57 -21.89 0.46 1.53
C ARG A 57 -21.36 0.45 2.95
N ALA A 58 -22.10 -0.23 3.83
CA ALA A 58 -21.71 -0.44 5.23
C ALA A 58 -20.29 -1.04 5.32
N PRO A 59 -19.51 -0.65 6.34
CA PRO A 59 -18.14 -1.12 6.50
C PRO A 59 -18.06 -2.62 6.77
N VAL A 60 -17.08 -3.27 6.12
CA VAL A 60 -16.48 -4.51 6.59
C VAL A 60 -15.40 -4.13 7.61
N ARG A 61 -15.49 -4.66 8.84
CA ARG A 61 -14.59 -4.26 9.94
C ARG A 61 -13.70 -5.39 10.39
N ASP A 62 -12.44 -5.04 10.65
CA ASP A 62 -11.42 -5.87 11.28
C ASP A 62 -10.67 -5.02 12.32
N HIS A 63 -11.03 -5.19 13.59
CA HIS A 63 -10.51 -4.40 14.70
C HIS A 63 -10.61 -2.88 14.45
N ARG A 64 -9.46 -2.21 14.30
CA ARG A 64 -9.35 -0.76 14.06
C ARG A 64 -9.59 -0.39 12.59
N LEU A 65 -9.61 -1.36 11.68
CA LEU A 65 -9.76 -1.15 10.24
C LEU A 65 -11.22 -1.28 9.83
N SER A 66 -11.72 -0.32 9.06
CA SER A 66 -13.01 -0.39 8.37
C SER A 66 -12.81 -0.18 6.88
N LEU A 67 -13.34 -1.08 6.06
CA LEU A 67 -13.37 -0.98 4.60
C LEU A 67 -14.80 -0.75 4.15
N LEU A 68 -15.11 0.43 3.61
CA LEU A 68 -16.43 0.77 3.11
C LEU A 68 -16.45 0.56 1.59
N PRO A 69 -17.14 -0.47 1.06
CA PRO A 69 -17.15 -0.76 -0.37
C PRO A 69 -17.74 0.41 -1.16
N ILE A 70 -17.12 0.73 -2.30
CA ILE A 70 -17.58 1.78 -3.22
C ILE A 70 -18.09 1.13 -4.49
N LEU A 71 -19.32 1.45 -4.87
CA LEU A 71 -20.04 0.90 -6.00
C LEU A 71 -20.28 1.97 -7.06
N THR A 72 -20.27 1.56 -8.33
CA THR A 72 -20.86 2.35 -9.41
C THR A 72 -22.35 2.08 -9.53
N VAL A 73 -23.14 3.13 -9.69
CA VAL A 73 -24.57 3.03 -10.05
C VAL A 73 -24.75 2.87 -11.55
N GLU A 74 -23.79 3.36 -12.33
CA GLU A 74 -23.74 3.22 -13.78
C GLU A 74 -23.14 1.87 -14.18
N ARG A 75 -23.45 1.42 -15.39
CA ARG A 75 -22.85 0.22 -15.96
C ARG A 75 -21.32 0.43 -16.06
N PRO A 76 -20.50 -0.42 -15.41
CA PRO A 76 -19.06 -0.27 -15.45
C PRO A 76 -18.50 -0.53 -16.84
N SER A 77 -17.35 0.09 -17.14
CA SER A 77 -16.57 -0.23 -18.34
C SER A 77 -16.13 -1.70 -18.33
N GLU A 78 -16.13 -2.33 -19.51
CA GLU A 78 -15.64 -3.69 -19.74
C GLU A 78 -14.12 -3.74 -20.01
N THR A 79 -13.41 -2.61 -19.87
CA THR A 79 -11.96 -2.58 -20.10
C THR A 79 -11.22 -3.48 -19.11
N SER A 80 -10.51 -4.47 -19.64
CA SER A 80 -9.58 -5.31 -18.89
C SER A 80 -8.22 -4.64 -18.79
N TYR A 81 -7.63 -4.64 -17.59
CA TYR A 81 -6.31 -4.10 -17.32
C TYR A 81 -5.37 -5.22 -16.88
N LEU A 82 -4.14 -5.19 -17.36
CA LEU A 82 -3.05 -5.98 -16.80
C LEU A 82 -2.44 -5.21 -15.61
N THR A 83 -2.33 -5.82 -14.44
CA THR A 83 -1.62 -5.17 -13.33
C THR A 83 -0.12 -5.17 -13.58
N LEU A 84 0.61 -4.18 -13.05
CA LEU A 84 2.07 -4.16 -13.17
C LEU A 84 2.70 -5.44 -12.62
N ALA A 85 2.21 -5.93 -11.48
CA ALA A 85 2.67 -7.17 -10.87
C ALA A 85 2.52 -8.38 -11.80
N ALA A 86 1.32 -8.58 -12.38
CA ALA A 86 1.07 -9.69 -13.30
C ALA A 86 1.84 -9.55 -14.62
N GLY A 87 1.97 -8.33 -15.13
CA GLY A 87 2.74 -8.05 -16.34
C GLY A 87 4.23 -8.32 -16.17
N LEU A 88 4.83 -7.93 -15.04
CA LEU A 88 6.24 -8.21 -14.74
C LEU A 88 6.46 -9.71 -14.47
N ALA A 89 5.52 -10.39 -13.84
CA ALA A 89 5.61 -11.83 -13.56
C ALA A 89 5.54 -12.68 -14.83
N SER A 90 4.69 -12.29 -15.80
CA SER A 90 4.54 -12.97 -17.09
C SER A 90 5.64 -12.61 -18.11
N GLY A 91 6.34 -11.49 -17.91
CA GLY A 91 7.30 -10.93 -18.87
C GLY A 91 6.67 -10.11 -19.99
N GLU A 92 5.35 -9.93 -19.99
CA GLU A 92 4.64 -9.05 -20.92
C GLU A 92 4.87 -7.56 -20.62
N VAL A 93 5.29 -7.24 -19.40
CA VAL A 93 5.75 -5.91 -19.00
C VAL A 93 7.19 -6.01 -18.56
N ILE A 94 7.99 -5.00 -18.91
CA ILE A 94 9.38 -4.92 -18.51
C ILE A 94 9.64 -3.58 -17.85
N ALA A 95 10.12 -3.61 -16.60
CA ALA A 95 10.59 -2.45 -15.88
C ALA A 95 12.12 -2.44 -15.83
N SER A 96 12.72 -1.31 -16.20
CA SER A 96 14.17 -1.17 -16.31
C SER A 96 14.71 0.06 -15.63
N ASP A 97 15.87 -0.13 -15.00
CA ASP A 97 16.72 0.96 -14.54
C ASP A 97 17.52 1.48 -15.73
N ASN A 98 17.39 2.77 -16.03
CA ASN A 98 18.11 3.44 -17.11
C ASN A 98 19.30 4.25 -16.59
N GLY A 99 19.67 4.08 -15.33
CA GLY A 99 20.77 4.80 -14.67
C GLY A 99 20.37 6.18 -14.16
N VAL A 100 19.10 6.60 -14.33
CA VAL A 100 18.59 7.85 -13.77
C VAL A 100 17.73 7.53 -12.54
N ILE A 101 18.24 7.89 -11.37
CA ILE A 101 17.73 7.45 -10.05
C ILE A 101 16.23 7.74 -9.86
N GLU A 102 15.75 8.87 -10.38
CA GLU A 102 14.37 9.34 -10.20
C GLU A 102 13.35 8.66 -11.13
N TRP A 103 13.82 7.83 -12.06
CA TRP A 103 12.99 7.34 -13.17
C TRP A 103 13.15 5.83 -13.38
N VAL A 104 12.03 5.16 -13.68
CA VAL A 104 12.03 3.77 -14.16
C VAL A 104 11.34 3.72 -15.51
N THR A 105 11.95 3.04 -16.47
CA THR A 105 11.33 2.82 -17.78
C THR A 105 10.48 1.56 -17.75
N ILE A 106 9.18 1.69 -18.00
CA ILE A 106 8.23 0.57 -18.06
C ILE A 106 7.74 0.40 -19.50
N SER A 107 7.98 -0.76 -20.07
CA SER A 107 7.55 -1.15 -21.42
C SER A 107 6.40 -2.15 -21.32
N ASN A 108 5.21 -1.74 -21.77
CA ASN A 108 4.07 -2.63 -21.91
C ASN A 108 4.11 -3.30 -23.29
N ARG A 109 4.44 -4.59 -23.33
CA ARG A 109 4.46 -5.41 -24.55
C ARG A 109 3.21 -6.28 -24.69
N SER A 110 2.31 -6.21 -23.72
CA SER A 110 1.04 -6.92 -23.76
C SER A 110 0.06 -6.27 -24.75
N ARG A 111 -1.07 -6.95 -24.96
CA ARG A 111 -2.21 -6.42 -25.71
C ARG A 111 -3.22 -5.67 -24.83
N GLN A 112 -2.98 -5.57 -23.52
CA GLN A 112 -3.87 -4.91 -22.56
C GLN A 112 -3.26 -3.60 -22.05
N PRO A 113 -4.08 -2.60 -21.68
CA PRO A 113 -3.57 -1.47 -20.91
C PRO A 113 -3.02 -1.97 -19.58
N VAL A 114 -1.85 -1.48 -19.19
CA VAL A 114 -1.23 -1.84 -17.90
C VAL A 114 -1.55 -0.79 -16.86
N ALA A 115 -2.20 -1.21 -15.78
CA ALA A 115 -2.47 -0.36 -14.63
C ALA A 115 -1.30 -0.44 -13.64
N ILE A 116 -0.80 0.73 -13.26
CA ILE A 116 0.27 0.93 -12.29
C ILE A 116 -0.30 1.73 -11.14
N LEU A 117 -0.10 1.25 -9.92
CA LEU A 117 -0.52 1.97 -8.72
C LEU A 117 0.67 2.71 -8.09
N GLY A 118 0.45 3.97 -7.71
CA GLY A 118 1.38 4.71 -6.88
C GLY A 118 1.55 4.01 -5.54
N GLY A 119 2.80 3.82 -5.15
CA GLY A 119 3.22 3.06 -3.97
C GLY A 119 3.74 1.66 -4.29
N GLU A 120 3.59 1.13 -5.52
CA GLU A 120 4.09 -0.20 -5.85
C GLU A 120 5.61 -0.29 -5.67
N LEU A 121 6.06 -1.36 -5.00
CA LEU A 121 7.46 -1.59 -4.68
C LEU A 121 8.12 -2.44 -5.78
N LEU A 122 9.09 -1.84 -6.45
CA LEU A 122 9.97 -2.47 -7.42
C LEU A 122 11.31 -2.82 -6.78
N VAL A 123 11.83 -4.01 -7.06
CA VAL A 123 13.02 -4.57 -6.41
C VAL A 123 14.00 -5.15 -7.42
N GLU A 124 15.20 -5.50 -6.95
CA GLU A 124 16.30 -6.12 -7.72
C GLU A 124 17.01 -5.18 -8.72
N GLY A 125 16.55 -3.94 -8.88
CA GLY A 125 17.29 -2.89 -9.58
C GLY A 125 18.55 -2.46 -8.82
N MET A 126 19.24 -1.40 -9.28
CA MET A 126 20.40 -0.85 -8.56
C MET A 126 20.04 -0.38 -7.15
N GLN A 127 18.81 0.11 -6.99
CA GLN A 127 18.11 0.38 -5.75
C GLN A 127 16.68 -0.12 -5.86
N ASP A 128 16.06 -0.45 -4.75
CA ASP A 128 14.62 -0.69 -4.73
C ASP A 128 13.91 0.65 -4.92
N ARG A 129 12.77 0.65 -5.62
CA ARG A 129 12.03 1.85 -6.01
C ARG A 129 10.57 1.75 -5.58
N ILE A 130 10.00 2.87 -5.15
CA ILE A 130 8.55 3.01 -4.97
C ILE A 130 8.03 3.94 -6.08
N ILE A 131 7.01 3.51 -6.82
CA ILE A 131 6.39 4.31 -7.86
C ILE A 131 5.59 5.45 -7.24
N ARG A 132 5.73 6.69 -7.73
CA ARG A 132 5.07 7.84 -7.09
C ARG A 132 3.56 7.92 -7.40
N HIS A 133 3.17 7.72 -8.66
CA HIS A 133 1.84 8.05 -9.14
C HIS A 133 1.16 6.89 -9.86
N ASP A 134 -0.18 6.90 -9.79
CA ASP A 134 -1.01 5.99 -10.57
C ASP A 134 -0.87 6.33 -12.07
N LEU A 135 -0.75 5.32 -12.92
CA LEU A 135 -0.62 5.49 -14.37
C LEU A 135 -1.23 4.31 -15.10
N VAL A 136 -1.80 4.58 -16.29
CA VAL A 136 -2.13 3.54 -17.26
C VAL A 136 -1.20 3.66 -18.46
N ILE A 137 -0.49 2.57 -18.79
CA ILE A 137 0.32 2.48 -20.00
C ILE A 137 -0.44 1.70 -21.06
N ALA A 138 -0.78 2.34 -22.18
CA ALA A 138 -1.49 1.71 -23.28
C ALA A 138 -0.68 0.52 -23.89
N PRO A 139 -1.35 -0.43 -24.56
CA PRO A 139 -0.70 -1.57 -25.21
C PRO A 139 0.45 -1.14 -26.15
N GLY A 140 1.56 -1.88 -26.12
CA GLY A 140 2.73 -1.63 -26.97
C GLY A 140 3.48 -0.33 -26.68
N ARG A 141 3.15 0.40 -25.59
CA ARG A 141 3.81 1.67 -25.24
C ARG A 141 4.85 1.48 -24.16
N THR A 142 5.87 2.33 -24.23
CA THR A 142 6.87 2.49 -23.17
C THR A 142 6.67 3.85 -22.53
N HIS A 143 6.75 3.91 -21.21
CA HIS A 143 6.65 5.13 -20.43
C HIS A 143 7.71 5.17 -19.35
N THR A 144 8.18 6.37 -19.04
CA THR A 144 9.11 6.60 -17.92
C THR A 144 8.30 7.07 -16.73
N VAL A 145 8.32 6.32 -15.63
CA VAL A 145 7.58 6.64 -14.41
C VAL A 145 8.50 7.23 -13.36
N SER A 146 8.01 8.24 -12.63
CA SER A 146 8.72 8.83 -11.50
C SER A 146 8.71 7.89 -10.31
N VAL A 147 9.85 7.76 -9.64
CA VAL A 147 10.02 6.91 -8.46
C VAL A 147 10.71 7.65 -7.32
N VAL A 148 10.71 7.04 -6.13
CA VAL A 148 11.62 7.34 -5.03
C VAL A 148 12.48 6.11 -4.71
N CYS A 149 13.68 6.32 -4.17
CA CYS A 149 14.49 5.25 -3.61
C CYS A 149 13.78 4.67 -2.37
N ALA A 150 13.63 3.36 -2.34
CA ALA A 150 13.05 2.63 -1.21
C ALA A 150 14.11 2.18 -0.20
N GLU A 151 15.35 2.64 -0.33
CA GLU A 151 16.47 2.42 0.57
C GLU A 151 17.52 3.51 0.34
N ALA A 152 18.36 3.77 1.35
CA ALA A 152 19.53 4.63 1.19
C ALA A 152 20.79 3.78 0.92
N GLY A 153 21.72 4.33 0.13
CA GLY A 153 23.10 3.85 0.07
C GLY A 153 23.42 2.72 -0.90
N ARG A 154 22.52 1.77 -1.15
CA ARG A 154 22.80 0.70 -2.12
C ARG A 154 22.93 1.28 -3.52
N MET A 155 23.99 0.96 -4.26
CA MET A 155 24.18 1.32 -5.67
C MET A 155 24.70 0.11 -6.45
N ALA A 156 24.09 -1.04 -6.20
CA ALA A 156 24.50 -2.33 -6.73
C ALA A 156 23.25 -3.19 -6.92
N GLY A 157 23.14 -3.90 -8.04
CA GLY A 157 21.97 -4.69 -8.40
C GLY A 157 21.85 -4.88 -9.91
N GLY A 158 20.69 -5.33 -10.37
CA GLY A 158 20.40 -5.50 -11.79
C GLY A 158 19.90 -4.23 -12.48
N THR A 159 19.71 -4.32 -13.79
CA THR A 159 19.08 -3.26 -14.62
C THR A 159 17.59 -3.55 -14.91
N ARG A 160 17.07 -4.63 -14.34
CA ARG A 160 15.67 -5.07 -14.47
C ARG A 160 15.04 -5.11 -13.09
N PHE A 161 13.83 -4.57 -13.01
CA PHE A 161 13.04 -4.62 -11.80
C PHE A 161 12.11 -5.83 -11.79
N ARG A 162 11.86 -6.35 -10.59
CA ARG A 162 10.74 -7.23 -10.28
C ARG A 162 9.74 -6.52 -9.39
N HIS A 163 8.49 -6.94 -9.43
CA HIS A 163 7.48 -6.48 -8.48
C HIS A 163 7.62 -7.23 -7.15
N ALA A 164 7.58 -6.52 -6.02
CA ALA A 164 7.73 -7.14 -4.69
C ALA A 164 6.43 -7.77 -4.14
N GLY A 165 5.32 -7.61 -4.85
CA GLY A 165 3.99 -8.06 -4.40
C GLY A 165 3.40 -7.20 -3.27
N SER A 166 3.88 -5.97 -3.12
CA SER A 166 3.46 -5.05 -2.05
C SER A 166 3.35 -3.63 -2.58
N VAL A 167 2.42 -2.87 -2.00
CA VAL A 167 2.34 -1.41 -2.13
C VAL A 167 2.76 -0.81 -0.79
N ALA A 168 3.42 0.35 -0.84
CA ALA A 168 3.80 1.11 0.34
C ALA A 168 2.60 1.39 1.24
N GLU A 169 2.85 1.34 2.56
CA GLU A 169 1.88 1.72 3.59
C GLU A 169 1.44 3.19 3.42
N PRO A 170 0.25 3.58 3.91
CA PRO A 170 -0.40 4.83 3.54
C PRO A 170 0.43 6.10 3.73
N THR A 171 1.16 6.22 4.85
CA THR A 171 1.97 7.42 5.12
C THR A 171 3.15 7.48 4.15
N LEU A 172 3.88 6.38 3.98
CA LEU A 172 4.97 6.29 3.02
C LEU A 172 4.51 6.54 1.57
N ARG A 173 3.31 6.08 1.19
CA ARG A 173 2.74 6.35 -0.14
C ARG A 173 2.44 7.84 -0.35
N THR A 174 1.99 8.53 0.70
CA THR A 174 1.75 9.98 0.68
C THR A 174 3.07 10.74 0.51
N LEU A 175 4.11 10.35 1.26
CA LEU A 175 5.46 10.91 1.12
C LEU A 175 6.03 10.64 -0.28
N ALA A 176 5.90 9.42 -0.80
CA ALA A 176 6.37 9.10 -2.15
C ALA A 176 5.69 9.95 -3.24
N ARG A 177 4.42 10.35 -3.07
CA ARG A 177 3.68 11.15 -4.05
C ARG A 177 4.19 12.58 -4.19
N GLY A 178 4.68 13.21 -3.14
CA GLY A 178 5.05 14.64 -3.20
C GLY A 178 6.11 15.12 -2.21
N GLY A 179 6.53 14.27 -1.28
CA GLY A 179 7.63 14.55 -0.36
C GLY A 179 9.00 14.37 -1.01
N ASP A 180 10.01 14.81 -0.28
CA ASP A 180 11.40 14.66 -0.67
C ASP A 180 11.95 13.26 -0.35
N GLN A 181 13.15 12.97 -0.85
CA GLN A 181 13.76 11.65 -0.73
C GLN A 181 14.18 11.31 0.71
N PHE A 182 14.54 12.29 1.52
CA PHE A 182 14.92 12.08 2.91
C PHE A 182 13.73 11.76 3.80
N ASP A 183 12.59 12.45 3.61
CA ASP A 183 11.34 12.11 4.32
C ASP A 183 10.94 10.64 4.11
N VAL A 184 11.10 10.16 2.86
CA VAL A 184 10.84 8.76 2.49
C VAL A 184 11.77 7.83 3.25
N TRP A 185 13.06 8.14 3.34
CA TRP A 185 14.03 7.31 4.06
C TRP A 185 13.84 7.35 5.57
N ASP A 186 13.55 8.51 6.16
CA ASP A 186 13.25 8.63 7.59
C ASP A 186 12.04 7.78 7.97
N ARG A 187 10.99 7.80 7.12
CA ARG A 187 9.84 6.94 7.30
C ARG A 187 10.18 5.45 7.18
N ILE A 188 11.01 5.08 6.20
CA ILE A 188 11.47 3.68 6.03
C ILE A 188 12.27 3.22 7.25
N GLY A 189 13.19 4.05 7.76
CA GLY A 189 13.93 3.76 8.97
C GLY A 189 13.02 3.52 10.16
N ALA A 190 12.06 4.44 10.40
CA ALA A 190 11.07 4.28 11.45
C ALA A 190 10.25 2.97 11.32
N LEU A 191 9.87 2.59 10.09
CA LEU A 191 9.14 1.34 9.83
C LEU A 191 10.00 0.08 10.02
N ASN A 192 11.31 0.18 9.75
CA ASN A 192 12.28 -0.90 9.94
C ASN A 192 12.73 -1.00 11.41
N GLY A 193 12.37 -0.04 12.28
CA GLY A 193 12.81 0.02 13.66
C GLY A 193 14.25 0.51 13.83
N THR A 194 14.75 1.25 12.84
CA THR A 194 16.10 1.81 12.84
C THR A 194 16.02 3.33 12.97
N PRO A 195 16.80 3.95 13.86
CA PRO A 195 16.74 5.39 14.07
C PRO A 195 17.37 6.22 12.94
N ASP A 196 17.99 5.59 11.95
CA ASP A 196 18.65 6.26 10.82
C ASP A 196 18.02 5.92 9.45
N ALA A 197 18.11 6.87 8.52
CA ALA A 197 17.70 6.76 7.12
C ALA A 197 18.41 5.61 6.33
N TRP A 198 19.43 5.00 6.95
CA TRP A 198 20.26 3.95 6.37
C TRP A 198 19.86 2.54 6.82
N GLY A 199 18.79 2.40 7.61
CA GLY A 199 18.33 1.13 8.17
C GLY A 199 17.70 0.13 7.19
N GLY A 200 18.17 0.12 5.95
CA GLY A 200 17.84 -0.88 4.94
C GLY A 200 16.60 -0.56 4.13
N SER A 201 16.30 -1.46 3.19
CA SER A 201 15.20 -1.31 2.24
C SER A 201 13.82 -1.44 2.89
N TYR A 202 12.85 -0.71 2.34
CA TYR A 202 11.43 -0.89 2.63
C TYR A 202 10.94 -2.34 2.45
N ARG A 203 11.67 -3.18 1.70
CA ARG A 203 11.42 -4.63 1.63
C ARG A 203 11.28 -5.29 3.00
N LEU A 204 12.01 -4.83 4.01
CA LEU A 204 11.90 -5.37 5.37
C LEU A 204 10.51 -5.07 5.96
N ALA A 205 10.13 -3.79 6.04
CA ALA A 205 8.81 -3.38 6.50
C ALA A 205 7.66 -3.97 5.65
N ALA A 206 7.83 -4.09 4.34
CA ALA A 206 6.82 -4.67 3.44
C ALA A 206 6.47 -6.13 3.80
N ARG A 207 7.41 -6.91 4.37
CA ARG A 207 7.13 -8.28 4.84
C ARG A 207 6.10 -8.31 5.96
N ALA A 208 5.99 -7.25 6.76
CA ALA A 208 5.00 -7.16 7.82
C ALA A 208 3.56 -7.19 7.29
N GLN A 209 3.34 -6.81 6.03
CA GLN A 209 2.03 -6.89 5.36
C GLN A 209 1.59 -8.34 5.09
N HIS A 210 2.54 -9.27 5.01
CA HIS A 210 2.32 -10.64 4.53
C HIS A 210 2.67 -11.70 5.58
N THR A 211 2.71 -11.36 6.87
CA THR A 211 2.91 -12.37 7.92
C THR A 211 1.72 -13.35 7.96
N PRO A 212 1.88 -14.59 8.49
CA PRO A 212 0.77 -15.54 8.55
C PRO A 212 -0.51 -14.98 9.20
N PRO A 213 -0.45 -14.25 10.34
CA PRO A 213 -1.65 -13.62 10.91
C PRO A 213 -2.28 -12.56 9.99
N GLN A 214 -1.46 -11.80 9.24
CA GLN A 214 -1.98 -10.79 8.33
C GLN A 214 -2.62 -11.39 7.09
N ARG A 215 -2.12 -12.53 6.60
CA ARG A 215 -2.77 -13.28 5.52
C ARG A 215 -4.14 -13.80 5.94
N GLU A 216 -4.26 -14.35 7.14
CA GLU A 216 -5.56 -14.79 7.67
C GLU A 216 -6.56 -13.62 7.77
N ARG A 217 -6.13 -12.47 8.31
CA ARG A 217 -6.95 -11.24 8.35
C ARG A 217 -7.35 -10.77 6.95
N LEU A 218 -6.41 -10.78 6.01
CA LEU A 218 -6.67 -10.41 4.62
C LEU A 218 -7.71 -11.33 3.98
N ASP A 219 -7.58 -12.66 4.14
CA ASP A 219 -8.51 -13.64 3.58
C ASP A 219 -9.93 -13.44 4.11
N GLN A 220 -10.07 -13.12 5.40
CA GLN A 220 -11.36 -12.79 6.02
C GLN A 220 -11.97 -11.51 5.44
N LEU A 221 -11.18 -10.45 5.32
CA LEU A 221 -11.61 -9.17 4.72
C LEU A 221 -12.06 -9.36 3.27
N ILE A 222 -11.29 -10.10 2.47
CA ILE A 222 -11.63 -10.40 1.08
C ILE A 222 -12.92 -11.21 0.99
N SER A 223 -13.10 -12.23 1.84
CA SER A 223 -14.32 -13.05 1.87
C SER A 223 -15.57 -12.21 2.23
N ALA A 224 -15.43 -11.28 3.17
CA ALA A 224 -16.51 -10.37 3.54
C ALA A 224 -16.84 -9.37 2.42
N LEU A 225 -15.83 -8.79 1.75
CA LEU A 225 -16.02 -7.94 0.58
C LEU A 225 -16.68 -8.70 -0.58
N ASP A 226 -16.25 -9.93 -0.87
CA ASP A 226 -16.86 -10.78 -1.89
C ASP A 226 -18.34 -11.10 -1.58
N SER A 227 -18.70 -11.12 -0.29
CA SER A 227 -20.09 -11.27 0.14
C SER A 227 -20.92 -10.00 -0.11
N VAL A 228 -20.31 -8.81 -0.01
CA VAL A 228 -20.95 -7.55 -0.45
C VAL A 228 -21.14 -7.57 -1.97
N ASP A 229 -20.09 -7.87 -2.73
CA ASP A 229 -20.14 -7.97 -4.20
C ASP A 229 -21.27 -8.89 -4.69
N LYS A 230 -21.49 -10.03 -4.00
CA LYS A 230 -22.55 -10.98 -4.34
C LYS A 230 -23.95 -10.42 -4.14
N ARG A 231 -24.17 -9.62 -3.09
CA ARG A 231 -25.48 -9.02 -2.79
C ARG A 231 -25.83 -7.88 -3.73
N GLU A 232 -24.83 -7.16 -4.22
CA GLU A 232 -24.98 -5.90 -4.98
C GLU A 232 -24.96 -6.10 -6.50
N GLU A 233 -25.47 -7.23 -7.00
CA GLU A 233 -25.39 -7.62 -8.41
C GLU A 233 -23.94 -7.62 -8.94
N ARG A 234 -23.19 -8.69 -8.60
CA ARG A 234 -21.79 -8.97 -8.97
C ARG A 234 -21.22 -8.06 -10.06
N GLY A 235 -20.22 -7.28 -9.67
CA GLY A 235 -19.46 -6.46 -10.60
C GLY A 235 -19.83 -4.98 -10.58
N ARG A 236 -20.43 -4.46 -9.50
CA ARG A 236 -20.58 -3.01 -9.32
C ARG A 236 -19.56 -2.39 -8.36
N VAL A 237 -18.90 -3.19 -7.52
CA VAL A 237 -17.86 -2.68 -6.62
C VAL A 237 -16.61 -2.33 -7.41
N VAL A 238 -16.17 -1.09 -7.26
CA VAL A 238 -15.04 -0.48 -7.98
C VAL A 238 -13.95 0.03 -7.03
N GLY A 239 -14.08 -0.23 -5.73
CA GLY A 239 -13.14 0.28 -4.74
C GLY A 239 -13.65 0.20 -3.32
N PHE A 240 -12.96 0.89 -2.43
CA PHE A 240 -13.34 1.04 -1.04
C PHE A 240 -12.76 2.32 -0.43
N ALA A 241 -13.45 2.88 0.55
CA ALA A 241 -12.85 3.81 1.49
C ALA A 241 -12.23 3.04 2.65
N VAL A 242 -11.12 3.53 3.16
CA VAL A 242 -10.41 2.95 4.30
C VAL A 242 -10.54 3.90 5.47
N ALA A 243 -10.96 3.38 6.61
CA ALA A 243 -10.88 4.09 7.88
C ALA A 243 -10.07 3.30 8.91
N ILE A 244 -9.28 4.02 9.70
CA ILE A 244 -8.54 3.50 10.85
C ILE A 244 -8.97 4.34 12.07
N ASP A 245 -9.41 3.68 13.13
CA ASP A 245 -9.97 4.34 14.34
C ASP A 245 -11.07 5.37 13.98
N ASP A 246 -12.06 4.94 13.22
CA ASP A 246 -13.21 5.74 12.79
C ASP A 246 -12.87 7.01 11.98
N ARG A 247 -11.64 7.12 11.47
CA ARG A 247 -11.18 8.21 10.60
C ARG A 247 -10.88 7.70 9.21
N VAL A 248 -11.49 8.30 8.19
CA VAL A 248 -11.18 7.99 6.79
C VAL A 248 -9.74 8.42 6.50
N VAL A 249 -8.91 7.47 6.09
CA VAL A 249 -7.48 7.67 5.77
C VAL A 249 -7.20 7.54 4.27
N ALA A 250 -8.09 6.89 3.51
CA ALA A 250 -7.94 6.75 2.06
C ALA A 250 -9.27 6.48 1.37
N VAL A 251 -9.31 6.78 0.07
CA VAL A 251 -10.35 6.35 -0.86
C VAL A 251 -9.66 5.73 -2.07
N GLU A 252 -9.79 4.41 -2.20
CA GLU A 252 -9.19 3.60 -3.25
C GLU A 252 -10.27 3.31 -4.31
N ARG A 253 -10.26 4.05 -5.41
CA ARG A 253 -11.20 3.89 -6.54
C ARG A 253 -10.45 3.43 -7.78
N PHE A 254 -10.97 2.40 -8.42
CA PHE A 254 -10.41 1.80 -9.63
C PHE A 254 -11.33 2.00 -10.83
N ALA A 255 -10.74 1.93 -12.02
CA ALA A 255 -11.47 2.19 -13.27
C ALA A 255 -12.57 1.17 -13.55
N THR A 256 -12.34 -0.10 -13.17
CA THR A 256 -13.29 -1.18 -13.39
C THR A 256 -13.36 -2.11 -12.18
N PRO A 257 -14.49 -2.83 -12.01
CA PRO A 257 -14.62 -3.89 -11.01
C PRO A 257 -13.56 -4.98 -11.16
N GLY A 258 -13.14 -5.28 -12.40
CA GLY A 258 -12.05 -6.22 -12.69
C GLY A 258 -10.73 -5.75 -12.07
N LEU A 259 -10.30 -4.53 -12.40
CA LEU A 259 -9.07 -3.98 -11.84
C LEU A 259 -9.10 -3.90 -10.31
N TYR A 260 -10.23 -3.48 -9.73
CA TYR A 260 -10.43 -3.52 -8.27
C TYR A 260 -10.14 -4.92 -7.71
N ARG A 261 -10.75 -5.96 -8.29
CA ARG A 261 -10.53 -7.34 -7.83
C ARG A 261 -9.08 -7.75 -7.96
N ASP A 262 -8.40 -7.38 -9.03
CA ASP A 262 -7.02 -7.82 -9.25
C ASP A 262 -6.02 -7.19 -8.28
N VAL A 263 -6.30 -5.99 -7.76
CA VAL A 263 -5.38 -5.25 -6.88
C VAL A 263 -5.79 -5.21 -5.42
N ARG A 264 -7.06 -5.46 -5.08
CA ARG A 264 -7.61 -5.25 -3.72
C ARG A 264 -6.83 -5.95 -2.63
N ALA A 265 -6.37 -7.18 -2.86
CA ALA A 265 -5.64 -7.96 -1.85
C ALA A 265 -4.34 -7.24 -1.44
N MET A 266 -3.57 -6.82 -2.44
CA MET A 266 -2.31 -6.11 -2.22
C MET A 266 -2.52 -4.72 -1.60
N VAL A 267 -3.55 -3.99 -2.04
CA VAL A 267 -3.86 -2.66 -1.50
C VAL A 267 -4.33 -2.77 -0.05
N ILE A 268 -5.24 -3.70 0.29
CA ILE A 268 -5.72 -3.92 1.67
C ILE A 268 -4.56 -4.33 2.58
N ALA A 269 -3.69 -5.24 2.12
CA ALA A 269 -2.52 -5.68 2.88
C ALA A 269 -1.62 -4.52 3.34
N SER A 270 -1.52 -3.44 2.55
CA SER A 270 -0.73 -2.25 2.90
C SER A 270 -1.24 -1.48 4.12
N TYR A 271 -2.52 -1.65 4.50
CA TYR A 271 -3.11 -1.00 5.68
C TYR A 271 -3.03 -1.86 6.95
N LEU A 272 -2.81 -3.17 6.81
CA LEU A 272 -2.91 -4.11 7.93
C LEU A 272 -1.88 -3.91 9.04
N PRO A 273 -0.62 -3.52 8.77
CA PRO A 273 0.34 -3.21 9.83
C PRO A 273 -0.10 -1.99 10.66
N SER A 274 -0.61 -0.95 10.00
CA SER A 274 -1.04 0.30 10.64
C SER A 274 -2.36 0.16 11.42
N SER A 275 -3.10 -0.92 11.21
CA SER A 275 -4.35 -1.24 11.93
C SER A 275 -4.17 -2.22 13.09
N LEU A 276 -2.92 -2.61 13.42
CA LEU A 276 -2.63 -3.47 14.57
C LEU A 276 -2.98 -2.80 15.91
N GLY A 277 -3.21 -3.62 16.92
CA GLY A 277 -3.54 -3.18 18.27
C GLY A 277 -4.97 -3.53 18.68
N LYS A 278 -5.29 -3.31 19.96
CA LYS A 278 -6.65 -3.56 20.46
C LYS A 278 -7.59 -2.53 19.83
N ALA A 279 -8.70 -3.00 19.28
CA ALA A 279 -9.80 -2.12 18.93
C ALA A 279 -10.24 -1.38 20.20
N LYS A 280 -10.21 -0.05 20.18
CA LYS A 280 -11.22 0.68 20.93
C LYS A 280 -12.54 0.40 20.21
N GLY A 281 -13.60 0.03 20.93
CA GLY A 281 -14.92 -0.09 20.30
C GLY A 281 -15.23 1.20 19.51
N PRO A 282 -15.99 1.12 18.41
CA PRO A 282 -16.22 2.28 17.56
C PRO A 282 -16.76 3.44 18.40
N GLU A 283 -16.04 4.55 18.43
CA GLU A 283 -16.52 5.78 19.06
C GLU A 283 -17.63 6.37 18.19
N ARG A 284 -17.58 6.14 16.88
CA ARG A 284 -18.61 6.56 15.91
C ARG A 284 -18.54 5.74 14.61
N ALA A 285 -19.69 5.40 14.04
CA ALA A 285 -19.73 4.80 12.70
C ALA A 285 -19.26 5.79 11.61
N VAL A 286 -18.31 5.36 10.78
CA VAL A 286 -17.88 6.07 9.55
C VAL A 286 -19.02 6.04 8.55
N THR A 287 -19.37 7.21 8.00
CA THR A 287 -20.51 7.40 7.09
C THR A 287 -20.05 7.73 5.67
N ALA A 288 -20.94 7.61 4.68
CA ALA A 288 -20.63 8.07 3.32
C ALA A 288 -20.32 9.58 3.28
N ALA A 289 -20.91 10.39 4.17
CA ALA A 289 -20.61 11.81 4.29
C ALA A 289 -19.14 12.06 4.69
N ASP A 290 -18.60 11.26 5.60
CA ASP A 290 -17.17 11.32 5.97
C ASP A 290 -16.28 10.99 4.76
N VAL A 291 -16.65 9.94 4.01
CA VAL A 291 -15.92 9.51 2.81
C VAL A 291 -15.96 10.61 1.74
N ARG A 292 -17.13 11.23 1.50
CA ARG A 292 -17.28 12.36 0.58
C ARG A 292 -16.45 13.57 0.99
N ALA A 293 -16.49 13.93 2.27
CA ALA A 293 -15.72 15.05 2.79
C ALA A 293 -14.21 14.83 2.58
N PHE A 294 -13.71 13.63 2.90
CA PHE A 294 -12.34 13.25 2.66
C PHE A 294 -11.96 13.31 1.18
N ALA A 295 -12.78 12.74 0.29
CA ALA A 295 -12.51 12.73 -1.15
C ALA A 295 -12.46 14.14 -1.74
N ARG A 296 -13.38 15.03 -1.35
CA ARG A 296 -13.40 16.44 -1.80
C ARG A 296 -12.17 17.20 -1.34
N ALA A 297 -11.76 17.03 -0.09
CA ALA A 297 -10.54 17.65 0.45
C ALA A 297 -9.28 17.24 -0.32
N ASN A 298 -9.27 16.05 -0.93
CA ASN A 298 -8.11 15.48 -1.61
C ASN A 298 -8.20 15.49 -3.15
N ALA A 299 -9.30 15.96 -3.74
CA ALA A 299 -9.50 15.98 -5.20
C ALA A 299 -8.51 16.90 -5.94
N GLY A 300 -7.98 17.93 -5.27
CA GLY A 300 -7.02 18.89 -5.83
C GLY A 300 -5.58 18.38 -6.00
N VAL A 301 -5.24 17.24 -5.38
CA VAL A 301 -3.87 16.66 -5.43
C VAL A 301 -3.61 15.89 -6.75
N ARG A 302 -4.63 15.69 -7.59
CA ARG A 302 -4.59 14.83 -8.80
C ARG A 302 -4.03 15.47 -10.08
N ARG A 303 -3.69 16.77 -10.11
CA ARG A 303 -3.23 17.44 -11.35
C ARG A 303 -1.71 17.58 -11.41
N SER A 304 -0.96 16.49 -11.57
CA SER A 304 0.39 16.60 -12.14
C SER A 304 0.27 16.80 -13.65
N ARG A 305 0.91 17.86 -14.16
CA ARG A 305 1.04 18.11 -15.61
C ARG A 305 1.75 16.92 -16.27
N PRO A 306 1.41 16.55 -17.52
CA PRO A 306 2.21 15.58 -18.27
C PRO A 306 3.65 16.09 -18.35
N ASN A 307 4.61 15.21 -18.08
CA ASN A 307 6.02 15.49 -18.29
C ASN A 307 6.24 15.93 -19.75
N PRO A 308 7.05 16.97 -20.01
CA PRO A 308 7.50 17.24 -21.36
C PRO A 308 8.27 16.01 -21.89
N PRO A 309 8.20 15.72 -23.20
CA PRO A 309 9.01 14.67 -23.79
C PRO A 309 10.49 14.93 -23.48
N ALA A 310 11.24 13.87 -23.18
CA ALA A 310 12.66 13.95 -22.90
C ALA A 310 13.36 14.74 -24.01
N ALA A 311 14.04 15.83 -23.64
CA ALA A 311 14.83 16.60 -24.58
C ALA A 311 15.88 15.68 -25.22
N ALA A 312 16.03 15.77 -26.54
CA ALA A 312 17.09 15.08 -27.27
C ALA A 312 18.44 15.47 -26.65
N LYS A 313 19.29 14.47 -26.37
CA LYS A 313 20.63 14.69 -25.84
C LYS A 313 21.42 15.62 -26.78
N PRO A 314 22.13 16.63 -26.28
CA PRO A 314 23.07 17.37 -27.11
C PRO A 314 24.19 16.42 -27.56
N GLU A 315 24.48 16.40 -28.85
CA GLU A 315 25.65 15.74 -29.40
C GLU A 315 26.90 16.39 -28.80
N ILE A 316 27.74 15.59 -28.14
CA ILE A 316 29.06 16.00 -27.68
C ILE A 316 29.97 15.94 -28.92
N PRO A 317 30.57 17.06 -29.37
CA PRO A 317 31.52 17.02 -30.48
C PRO A 317 32.74 16.19 -30.05
N ALA A 318 33.16 15.26 -30.89
CA ALA A 318 34.41 14.55 -30.72
C ALA A 318 35.57 15.55 -30.72
N LEU A 319 36.27 15.66 -29.60
CA LEU A 319 37.57 16.33 -29.53
C LEU A 319 38.63 15.35 -30.05
N LEU A 320 39.24 15.73 -31.18
CA LEU A 320 40.53 15.22 -31.66
C LEU A 320 41.65 15.64 -30.71
#